data_AF-T0R331-F1
#
_entry.id   AF-T0R331-F1
#
_cell.length_a   1.000
_cell.length_b   1.000
_cell.length_c   1.000
_cell.angle_alpha   90.00
_cell.angle_beta   90.00
_cell.angle_gamma   90.00
#
_symmetry.space_group_name_H-M   'P 1'
#
loop_
_entity.id
_entity.type
_entity.pdbx_description
1 polymer ?
#
loop_
_entity_poly.entity_id
_entity_poly.type
_entity_poly.pdbx_seq_one_letter_code
_entity_poly.pdbx_strand_id
1 'polypeptide(L)'
;LGKMAGEMGALKGENDGLKGKLGKMAGELGGLKDKIGKLNGQLAGLGNENNGLKDQLAKFENDNSGLKAKVASLGNDLNGLKGQLATMGSENKDLKDKLSNKGRSIASLNNNLDKLNSVIAQCGNEKDGLLGKINDLENGIGTKAKALSQCEDKKDKVIATKDKFLNQLRDVANKIENEKKNLRANIAKNLARKFRENNIDAKVDPKTGNVTLLMDKNLLFETNSARLSKFAKDKLAQIIPVYSDVLFSDGEIKEKIQSFNVEGHASPNYLNGAVDPFNSEPNAYNYNLNLSSRRALSITNYIYGERLKFPHKLHMRNVTKSIGYGFTRPVPLSVKREKYVDDLIEPQGILLADRSPASADYIPFENPDLKCGEFSCSLSQRVELSFSLKDDPKTIEKILNLPKDDLWSN
;
A
#
# COMPACT_ATOMS: atom_id res chain seq x y z
N LEU A 1 171.78 113.80 -56.26
CA LEU A 1 170.42 114.36 -56.05
C LEU A 1 169.32 113.66 -56.86
N GLY A 2 169.58 113.19 -58.10
CA GLY A 2 168.60 112.37 -58.87
C GLY A 2 168.15 111.04 -58.23
N LYS A 3 168.88 110.51 -57.24
CA LYS A 3 168.50 109.31 -56.48
C LYS A 3 167.33 109.54 -55.51
N MET A 4 167.22 110.75 -54.95
CA MET A 4 166.22 111.12 -53.93
C MET A 4 164.83 111.36 -54.54
N ALA A 5 164.76 111.79 -55.81
CA ALA A 5 163.51 111.91 -56.56
C ALA A 5 162.92 110.54 -56.94
N GLY A 6 163.77 109.53 -57.20
CA GLY A 6 163.34 108.15 -57.48
C GLY A 6 162.76 107.44 -56.26
N GLU A 7 163.39 107.60 -55.09
CA GLU A 7 162.90 107.04 -53.81
C GLU A 7 161.59 107.71 -53.35
N MET A 8 161.44 109.02 -53.56
CA MET A 8 160.21 109.75 -53.24
C MET A 8 159.04 109.36 -54.18
N GLY A 9 159.34 109.03 -55.44
CA GLY A 9 158.37 108.45 -56.37
C GLY A 9 157.95 107.03 -55.99
N ALA A 10 158.90 106.20 -55.54
CA ALA A 10 158.64 104.84 -55.08
C ALA A 10 157.81 104.80 -53.78
N LEU A 11 158.16 105.62 -52.78
CA LEU A 11 157.41 105.76 -51.53
C LEU A 11 156.00 106.31 -51.76
N LYS A 12 155.82 107.20 -52.74
CA LYS A 12 154.49 107.69 -53.14
C LYS A 12 153.65 106.57 -53.76
N GLY A 13 154.23 105.76 -54.66
CA GLY A 13 153.57 104.60 -55.23
C GLY A 13 153.22 103.52 -54.20
N GLU A 14 154.09 103.30 -53.21
CA GLU A 14 153.83 102.37 -52.11
C GLU A 14 152.75 102.90 -51.16
N ASN A 15 152.74 104.21 -50.87
CA ASN A 15 151.70 104.86 -50.08
C ASN A 15 150.34 104.88 -50.79
N ASP A 16 150.32 105.09 -52.11
CA ASP A 16 149.12 104.98 -52.94
C ASP A 16 148.62 103.52 -53.01
N GLY A 17 149.55 102.55 -53.06
CA GLY A 17 149.24 101.11 -52.98
C GLY A 17 148.70 100.68 -51.61
N LEU A 18 149.27 101.21 -50.52
CA LEU A 18 148.79 101.01 -49.15
C LEU A 18 147.42 101.66 -48.95
N LYS A 19 147.19 102.87 -49.48
CA LYS A 19 145.86 103.51 -49.52
C LYS A 19 144.85 102.65 -50.28
N GLY A 20 145.24 102.07 -51.42
CA GLY A 20 144.40 101.16 -52.18
C GLY A 20 144.04 99.89 -51.39
N LYS A 21 145.02 99.29 -50.70
CA LYS A 21 144.79 98.14 -49.80
C LYS A 21 143.91 98.52 -48.59
N LEU A 22 144.12 99.68 -47.98
CA LEU A 22 143.29 100.22 -46.90
C LEU A 22 141.85 100.47 -47.36
N GLY A 23 141.66 101.03 -48.56
CA GLY A 23 140.35 101.20 -49.17
C GLY A 23 139.64 99.87 -49.43
N LYS A 24 140.37 98.85 -49.92
CA LYS A 24 139.83 97.49 -50.08
C LYS A 24 139.46 96.85 -48.74
N MET A 25 140.35 96.90 -47.74
CA MET A 25 140.05 96.39 -46.40
C MET A 25 138.87 97.12 -45.75
N ALA A 26 138.76 98.44 -45.92
CA ALA A 26 137.61 99.20 -45.42
C ALA A 26 136.30 98.77 -46.10
N GLY A 27 136.33 98.50 -47.40
CA GLY A 27 135.20 97.94 -48.14
C GLY A 27 134.82 96.52 -47.69
N GLU A 28 135.80 95.65 -47.47
CA GLU A 28 135.60 94.31 -46.92
C GLU A 28 135.04 94.36 -45.49
N LEU A 29 135.55 95.25 -44.64
CA LEU A 29 135.06 95.46 -43.28
C LEU A 29 133.61 95.96 -43.27
N GLY A 30 133.27 96.88 -44.19
CA GLY A 30 131.90 97.32 -44.42
C GLY A 30 130.99 96.17 -44.85
N GLY A 31 131.42 95.37 -45.82
CA GLY A 31 130.67 94.19 -46.28
C GLY A 31 130.51 93.10 -45.21
N LEU A 32 131.52 92.88 -44.37
CA LEU A 32 131.45 92.00 -43.21
C LEU A 32 130.50 92.55 -42.14
N LYS A 33 130.53 93.86 -41.87
CA LYS A 33 129.60 94.52 -40.94
C LYS A 33 128.15 94.40 -41.40
N ASP A 34 127.91 94.58 -42.70
CA ASP A 34 126.59 94.38 -43.29
C ASP A 34 126.13 92.92 -43.21
N LYS A 35 127.03 91.96 -43.46
CA LYS A 35 126.74 90.53 -43.26
C LYS A 35 126.43 90.22 -41.79
N ILE A 36 127.18 90.77 -40.83
CA ILE A 36 126.91 90.61 -39.40
C ILE A 36 125.54 91.19 -39.04
N GLY A 37 125.19 92.37 -39.57
CA GLY A 37 123.87 92.96 -39.39
C GLY A 37 122.74 92.08 -39.93
N LYS A 38 122.91 91.53 -41.14
CA LYS A 38 121.95 90.58 -41.74
C LYS A 38 121.82 89.29 -40.92
N LEU A 39 122.95 88.70 -40.51
CA LEU A 39 122.98 87.48 -39.68
C LEU A 39 122.33 87.71 -38.31
N ASN A 40 122.58 88.84 -37.66
CA ASN A 40 121.93 89.19 -36.39
C ASN A 40 120.41 89.36 -36.57
N GLY A 41 119.97 89.96 -37.68
CA GLY A 41 118.55 90.05 -38.03
C GLY A 41 117.91 88.68 -38.25
N GLN A 42 118.60 87.78 -38.97
CA GLN A 42 118.15 86.39 -39.14
C GLN A 42 118.09 85.64 -37.81
N LEU A 43 119.07 85.82 -36.93
CA LEU A 43 119.12 85.17 -35.62
C LEU A 43 118.00 85.65 -34.68
N ALA A 44 117.68 86.95 -34.72
CA ALA A 44 116.52 87.50 -34.03
C ALA A 44 115.19 86.96 -34.61
N GLY A 45 115.09 86.86 -35.94
CA GLY A 45 113.93 86.27 -36.63
C GLY A 45 113.70 84.81 -36.23
N LEU A 46 114.75 83.99 -36.27
CA LEU A 46 114.73 82.60 -35.82
C LEU A 46 114.43 82.48 -34.32
N GLY A 47 114.91 83.41 -33.50
CA GLY A 47 114.58 83.47 -32.08
C GLY A 47 113.09 83.69 -31.82
N ASN A 48 112.46 84.61 -32.57
CA ASN A 48 111.02 84.85 -32.49
C ASN A 48 110.21 83.66 -32.98
N GLU A 49 110.61 83.05 -34.10
CA GLU A 49 109.96 81.84 -34.63
C GLU A 49 110.05 80.67 -33.65
N ASN A 50 111.21 80.48 -33.01
CA ASN A 50 111.41 79.43 -32.00
C ASN A 50 110.53 79.65 -30.76
N ASN A 51 110.34 80.90 -30.33
CA ASN A 51 109.42 81.21 -29.24
C ASN A 51 107.97 80.94 -29.65
N GLY A 52 107.56 81.32 -30.87
CA GLY A 52 106.23 81.00 -31.41
C GLY A 52 105.97 79.48 -31.51
N LEU A 53 106.97 78.71 -31.92
CA LEU A 53 106.88 77.24 -31.97
C LEU A 53 106.76 76.63 -30.56
N LYS A 54 107.46 77.17 -29.55
CA LYS A 54 107.31 76.73 -28.16
C LYS A 54 105.90 76.99 -27.62
N ASP A 55 105.33 78.15 -27.90
CA ASP A 55 103.98 78.49 -27.47
C ASP A 55 102.94 77.57 -28.13
N GLN A 56 103.11 77.26 -29.42
CA GLN A 56 102.27 76.29 -30.13
C GLN A 56 102.40 74.88 -29.55
N LEU A 57 103.62 74.45 -29.22
CA LEU A 57 103.87 73.15 -28.60
C LEU A 57 103.16 73.04 -27.24
N ALA A 58 103.31 74.05 -26.38
CA ALA A 58 102.62 74.10 -25.09
C ALA A 58 101.09 74.07 -25.26
N LYS A 59 100.55 74.75 -26.28
CA LYS A 59 99.12 74.69 -26.59
C LYS A 59 98.69 73.27 -27.01
N PHE A 60 99.43 72.63 -27.91
CA PHE A 60 99.14 71.26 -28.32
C PHE A 60 99.27 70.24 -27.19
N GLU A 61 100.21 70.42 -26.25
CA GLU A 61 100.35 69.59 -25.05
C GLU A 61 99.12 69.71 -24.12
N ASN A 62 98.63 70.93 -23.93
CA ASN A 62 97.42 71.19 -23.15
C ASN A 62 96.18 70.58 -23.83
N ASP A 63 96.02 70.77 -25.14
CA ASP A 63 94.92 70.18 -25.92
C ASP A 63 94.97 68.65 -25.87
N ASN A 64 96.15 68.04 -26.01
CA ASN A 64 96.35 66.60 -25.91
C ASN A 64 95.99 66.06 -24.52
N SER A 65 96.35 66.78 -23.46
CA SER A 65 95.98 66.43 -22.09
C SER A 65 94.45 66.51 -21.90
N GLY A 66 93.80 67.55 -22.43
CA GLY A 66 92.34 67.69 -22.42
C GLY A 66 91.63 66.59 -23.21
N LEU A 67 92.17 66.20 -24.36
CA LEU A 67 91.63 65.09 -25.18
C LEU A 67 91.77 63.75 -24.45
N LYS A 68 92.91 63.47 -23.81
CA LYS A 68 93.10 62.26 -22.98
C LYS A 68 92.08 62.19 -21.85
N ALA A 69 91.83 63.31 -21.16
CA ALA A 69 90.82 63.36 -20.11
C ALA A 69 89.40 63.07 -20.64
N LYS A 70 89.02 63.64 -21.79
CA LYS A 70 87.74 63.35 -22.44
C LYS A 70 87.61 61.88 -22.85
N VAL A 71 88.66 61.28 -23.41
CA VAL A 71 88.68 59.85 -23.77
C VAL A 71 88.49 58.97 -22.54
N ALA A 72 89.16 59.29 -21.42
CA ALA A 72 88.97 58.58 -20.17
C ALA A 72 87.54 58.69 -19.63
N SER A 73 86.94 59.88 -19.67
CA SER A 73 85.54 60.10 -19.28
C SER A 73 84.58 59.28 -20.13
N LEU A 74 84.72 59.35 -21.46
CA LEU A 74 83.89 58.57 -22.39
C LEU A 74 84.04 57.06 -22.19
N GLY A 75 85.24 56.60 -21.83
CA GLY A 75 85.48 55.20 -21.48
C GLY A 75 84.71 54.76 -20.22
N ASN A 76 84.67 55.61 -19.20
CA ASN A 76 83.88 55.36 -17.99
C ASN A 76 82.38 55.34 -18.28
N ASP A 77 81.88 56.31 -19.06
CA ASP A 77 80.47 56.38 -19.47
C ASP A 77 80.07 55.14 -20.28
N LEU A 78 80.93 54.71 -21.22
CA LEU A 78 80.70 53.49 -22.01
C LEU A 78 80.61 52.24 -21.13
N ASN A 79 81.46 52.13 -20.12
CA ASN A 79 81.41 51.01 -19.17
C ASN A 79 80.14 51.05 -18.30
N GLY A 80 79.72 52.24 -17.86
CA GLY A 80 78.46 52.43 -17.14
C GLY A 80 77.25 52.02 -17.97
N LEU A 81 77.18 52.49 -19.22
CA LEU A 81 76.11 52.13 -20.17
C LEU A 81 76.09 50.63 -20.48
N LYS A 82 77.26 49.98 -20.62
CA LYS A 82 77.34 48.50 -20.76
C LYS A 82 76.79 47.77 -19.55
N GLY A 83 77.07 48.26 -18.34
CA GLY A 83 76.52 47.70 -17.10
C GLY A 83 75.00 47.81 -17.05
N GLN A 84 74.44 48.98 -17.37
CA GLN A 84 73.00 49.19 -17.45
C GLN A 84 72.34 48.28 -18.49
N LEU A 85 72.96 48.11 -19.66
CA LEU A 85 72.46 47.23 -20.71
C LEU A 85 72.40 45.76 -20.26
N ALA A 86 73.42 45.30 -19.52
CA ALA A 86 73.45 43.94 -18.97
C ALA A 86 72.34 43.72 -17.92
N THR A 87 72.12 44.70 -17.04
CA THR A 87 71.03 44.66 -16.05
C THR A 87 69.66 44.61 -16.73
N MET A 88 69.39 45.52 -17.67
CA MET A 88 68.14 45.51 -18.45
C MET A 88 67.95 44.22 -19.24
N GLY A 89 69.04 43.63 -19.75
CA GLY A 89 69.00 42.32 -20.42
C GLY A 89 68.52 41.21 -19.49
N SER A 90 69.04 41.17 -18.25
CA SER A 90 68.63 40.20 -17.23
C SER A 90 67.16 40.42 -16.79
N GLU A 91 66.77 41.66 -16.53
CA GLU A 91 65.38 42.02 -16.15
C GLU A 91 64.38 41.63 -17.25
N ASN A 92 64.71 41.87 -18.52
CA ASN A 92 63.87 41.46 -19.64
C ASN A 92 63.71 39.94 -19.74
N LYS A 93 64.77 39.18 -19.45
CA LYS A 93 64.71 37.72 -19.42
C LYS A 93 63.77 37.26 -18.30
N ASP A 94 63.92 37.80 -17.10
CA ASP A 94 63.08 37.46 -15.95
C ASP A 94 61.60 37.80 -16.20
N LEU A 95 61.32 38.97 -16.81
CA LEU A 95 59.96 39.35 -17.21
C LEU A 95 59.38 38.40 -18.25
N LYS A 96 60.18 37.95 -19.23
CA LYS A 96 59.74 36.97 -20.24
C LYS A 96 59.42 35.61 -19.62
N ASP A 97 60.20 35.18 -18.65
CA ASP A 97 59.97 33.92 -17.92
C ASP A 97 58.70 34.02 -17.05
N LYS A 98 58.52 35.14 -16.34
CA LYS A 98 57.28 35.43 -15.58
C LYS A 98 56.05 35.45 -16.49
N LEU A 99 56.14 36.08 -17.66
CA LEU A 99 55.05 36.12 -18.64
C LEU A 99 54.69 34.72 -19.15
N SER A 100 55.70 33.92 -19.47
CA SER A 100 55.52 32.52 -19.90
C SER A 100 54.86 31.67 -18.82
N ASN A 101 55.23 31.89 -17.54
CA ASN A 101 54.60 31.22 -16.40
C ASN A 101 53.14 31.61 -16.24
N LYS A 102 52.82 32.91 -16.33
CA LYS A 102 51.43 33.39 -16.28
C LYS A 102 50.60 32.87 -17.45
N GLY A 103 51.17 32.79 -18.66
CA GLY A 103 50.52 32.16 -19.82
C GLY A 103 50.14 30.70 -19.57
N ARG A 104 51.05 29.92 -18.96
CA ARG A 104 50.76 28.53 -18.57
C ARG A 104 49.65 28.45 -17.51
N SER A 105 49.66 29.33 -16.51
CA SER A 105 48.59 29.39 -15.50
C SER A 105 47.23 29.72 -16.11
N ILE A 106 47.16 30.67 -17.04
CA ILE A 106 45.92 31.02 -17.76
C ILE A 106 45.38 29.83 -18.54
N ALA A 107 46.24 29.12 -19.28
CA ALA A 107 45.83 27.93 -20.03
C ALA A 107 45.26 26.84 -19.10
N SER A 108 45.87 26.62 -17.93
CA SER A 108 45.37 25.68 -16.92
C SER A 108 44.00 26.10 -16.37
N LEU A 109 43.82 27.39 -16.05
CA LEU A 109 42.55 27.92 -15.58
C LEU A 109 41.44 27.79 -16.62
N ASN A 110 41.74 28.06 -17.90
CA ASN A 110 40.77 27.89 -18.99
C ASN A 110 40.35 26.43 -19.12
N ASN A 111 41.29 25.48 -19.07
CA ASN A 111 40.96 24.05 -19.09
C ASN A 111 40.06 23.62 -17.92
N ASN A 112 40.27 24.20 -16.73
CA ASN A 112 39.42 23.93 -15.58
C ASN A 112 38.02 24.54 -15.74
N LEU A 113 37.94 25.73 -16.31
CA LEU A 113 36.68 26.41 -16.61
C LEU A 113 35.85 25.61 -17.63
N ASP A 114 36.48 25.06 -18.67
CA ASP A 114 35.83 24.21 -19.66
C ASP A 114 35.28 22.92 -19.01
N LYS A 115 36.08 22.28 -18.15
CA LYS A 115 35.62 21.11 -17.37
C LYS A 115 34.44 21.45 -16.49
N LEU A 116 34.48 22.58 -15.79
CA LEU A 116 33.39 23.02 -14.92
C LEU A 116 32.11 23.29 -15.71
N ASN A 117 32.22 23.94 -16.87
CA ASN A 117 31.08 24.16 -17.77
C ASN A 117 30.48 22.84 -18.26
N SER A 118 31.31 21.85 -18.58
CA SER A 118 30.84 20.51 -18.95
C SER A 118 30.06 19.83 -17.81
N VAL A 119 30.54 19.96 -16.56
CA VAL A 119 29.84 19.43 -15.38
C VAL A 119 28.51 20.14 -15.14
N ILE A 120 28.47 21.47 -15.32
CA ILE A 120 27.23 22.25 -15.20
C ILE A 120 26.20 21.79 -16.24
N ALA A 121 26.60 21.59 -17.48
CA ALA A 121 25.72 21.10 -18.54
C ALA A 121 25.18 19.69 -18.21
N GLN A 122 26.03 18.79 -17.73
CA GLN A 122 25.61 17.46 -17.30
C GLN A 122 24.59 17.52 -16.15
N CYS A 123 24.85 18.34 -15.13
CA CYS A 123 23.95 18.52 -14.00
C CYS A 123 22.59 19.11 -14.44
N GLY A 124 22.59 20.01 -15.43
CA GLY A 124 21.37 20.52 -16.08
C GLY A 124 20.55 19.40 -16.72
N ASN A 125 21.18 18.55 -17.53
CA ASN A 125 20.50 17.42 -18.17
C ASN A 125 19.94 16.42 -17.15
N GLU A 126 20.69 16.12 -16.09
CA GLU A 126 20.24 15.25 -15.01
C GLU A 126 19.03 15.83 -14.27
N LYS A 127 19.05 17.15 -13.98
CA LYS A 127 17.92 17.87 -13.38
C LYS A 127 16.67 17.78 -14.26
N ASP A 128 16.80 18.03 -15.56
CA ASP A 128 15.67 17.99 -16.49
C ASP A 128 15.09 16.57 -16.60
N GLY A 129 15.95 15.55 -16.60
CA GLY A 129 15.53 14.14 -16.55
C GLY A 129 14.79 13.78 -15.26
N LEU A 130 15.22 14.30 -14.11
CA LEU A 130 14.52 14.11 -12.84
C LEU A 130 13.16 14.81 -12.81
N LEU A 131 13.07 16.03 -13.36
CA LEU A 131 11.80 16.75 -13.50
C LEU A 131 10.80 15.99 -14.36
N GLY A 132 11.25 15.37 -15.46
CA GLY A 132 10.42 14.49 -16.28
C GLY A 132 9.84 13.31 -15.48
N LYS A 133 10.70 12.61 -14.72
CA LYS A 133 10.26 11.49 -13.86
C LYS A 133 9.27 11.92 -12.78
N ILE A 134 9.43 13.12 -12.20
CA ILE A 134 8.49 13.66 -11.21
C ILE A 134 7.12 13.87 -11.85
N ASN A 135 7.06 14.50 -13.03
CA ASN A 135 5.80 14.72 -13.73
C ASN A 135 5.10 13.39 -14.08
N ASP A 136 5.85 12.39 -14.52
CA ASP A 136 5.30 11.05 -14.81
C ASP A 136 4.71 10.39 -13.56
N LEU A 137 5.39 10.52 -12.41
CA LEU A 137 4.91 10.01 -11.13
C LEU A 137 3.65 10.74 -10.66
N GLU A 138 3.60 12.07 -10.77
CA GLU A 138 2.42 12.86 -10.42
C GLU A 138 1.20 12.45 -11.26
N ASN A 139 1.39 12.30 -12.57
CA ASN A 139 0.35 11.79 -13.47
C ASN A 139 -0.08 10.36 -13.08
N GLY A 140 0.88 9.48 -12.77
CA GLY A 140 0.64 8.12 -12.31
C GLY A 140 -0.17 8.05 -11.00
N ILE A 141 0.12 8.94 -10.04
CA ILE A 141 -0.64 9.07 -8.79
C ILE A 141 -2.07 9.53 -9.09
N GLY A 142 -2.24 10.54 -9.96
CA GLY A 142 -3.56 11.04 -10.35
C GLY A 142 -4.45 9.98 -11.00
N THR A 143 -3.89 9.13 -11.87
CA THR A 143 -4.65 8.03 -12.49
C THR A 143 -5.05 6.96 -11.49
N LYS A 144 -4.12 6.55 -10.60
CA LYS A 144 -4.40 5.57 -9.54
C LYS A 144 -5.44 6.08 -8.54
N ALA A 145 -5.39 7.36 -8.16
CA ALA A 145 -6.38 7.96 -7.26
C ALA A 145 -7.79 7.91 -7.85
N LYS A 146 -7.95 8.20 -9.15
CA LYS A 146 -9.25 8.08 -9.85
C LYS A 146 -9.75 6.63 -9.88
N ALA A 147 -8.86 5.67 -10.16
CA ALA A 147 -9.23 4.26 -10.16
C ALA A 147 -9.64 3.76 -8.76
N LEU A 148 -8.97 4.24 -7.70
CA LEU A 148 -9.31 3.92 -6.32
C LEU A 148 -10.71 4.43 -5.95
N SER A 149 -11.00 5.70 -6.26
CA SER A 149 -12.33 6.29 -6.02
C SER A 149 -13.44 5.51 -6.74
N GLN A 150 -13.21 5.10 -7.99
CA GLN A 150 -14.17 4.25 -8.72
C GLN A 150 -14.37 2.86 -8.07
N CYS A 151 -13.33 2.31 -7.44
CA CYS A 151 -13.42 1.03 -6.73
C CYS A 151 -14.22 1.17 -5.44
N GLU A 152 -14.04 2.27 -4.71
CA GLU A 152 -14.82 2.59 -3.51
C GLU A 152 -16.31 2.77 -3.85
N ASP A 153 -16.64 3.51 -4.90
CA ASP A 153 -18.02 3.66 -5.37
C ASP A 153 -18.69 2.32 -5.73
N LYS A 154 -17.95 1.43 -6.40
CA LYS A 154 -18.45 0.08 -6.74
C LYS A 154 -18.67 -0.77 -5.50
N LYS A 155 -17.76 -0.71 -4.53
CA LYS A 155 -17.88 -1.43 -3.26
C LYS A 155 -19.16 -1.00 -2.53
N ASP A 156 -19.43 0.29 -2.44
CA ASP A 156 -20.60 0.81 -1.73
C ASP A 156 -21.91 0.40 -2.42
N LYS A 157 -21.95 0.42 -3.77
CA LYS A 157 -23.10 -0.10 -4.53
C LYS A 157 -23.37 -1.58 -4.28
N VAL A 158 -22.32 -2.40 -4.21
CA VAL A 158 -22.45 -3.84 -3.93
C VAL A 158 -22.95 -4.08 -2.51
N ILE A 159 -22.45 -3.32 -1.53
CA ILE A 159 -22.90 -3.42 -0.14
C ILE A 159 -24.39 -3.05 -0.05
N ALA A 160 -24.81 -1.95 -0.65
CA ALA A 160 -26.21 -1.53 -0.67
C ALA A 160 -27.14 -2.58 -1.33
N THR A 161 -26.68 -3.20 -2.42
CA THR A 161 -27.43 -4.27 -3.11
C THR A 161 -27.56 -5.53 -2.24
N LYS A 162 -26.48 -5.92 -1.55
CA LYS A 162 -26.47 -7.05 -0.61
C LYS A 162 -27.47 -6.82 0.54
N ASP A 163 -27.46 -5.64 1.14
CA ASP A 163 -28.34 -5.34 2.27
C ASP A 163 -29.82 -5.33 1.84
N LYS A 164 -30.11 -4.78 0.65
CA LYS A 164 -31.46 -4.86 0.05
C LYS A 164 -31.90 -6.31 -0.15
N PHE A 165 -31.02 -7.14 -0.71
CA PHE A 165 -31.31 -8.56 -0.96
C PHE A 165 -31.54 -9.34 0.35
N LEU A 166 -30.71 -9.12 1.37
CA LEU A 166 -30.85 -9.78 2.67
C LEU A 166 -32.18 -9.42 3.36
N ASN A 167 -32.59 -8.15 3.28
CA ASN A 167 -33.88 -7.70 3.82
C ASN A 167 -35.05 -8.37 3.09
N GLN A 168 -35.00 -8.44 1.75
CA GLN A 168 -36.01 -9.16 0.96
C GLN A 168 -36.08 -10.65 1.33
N LEU A 169 -34.94 -11.31 1.53
CA LEU A 169 -34.86 -12.71 1.94
C LEU A 169 -35.50 -12.94 3.32
N ARG A 170 -35.22 -12.04 4.27
CA ARG A 170 -35.80 -12.09 5.62
C ARG A 170 -37.31 -11.90 5.59
N ASP A 171 -37.80 -10.96 4.77
CA ASP A 171 -39.23 -10.73 4.62
C ASP A 171 -39.96 -11.93 4.03
N VAL A 172 -39.36 -12.61 3.04
CA VAL A 172 -39.90 -13.84 2.44
C VAL A 172 -39.96 -14.95 3.49
N ALA A 173 -38.87 -15.16 4.24
CA ALA A 173 -38.83 -16.17 5.30
C ALA A 173 -39.93 -15.94 6.36
N ASN A 174 -40.08 -14.69 6.83
CA ASN A 174 -41.12 -14.30 7.79
C ASN A 174 -42.53 -14.53 7.24
N LYS A 175 -42.78 -14.22 5.97
CA LYS A 175 -44.09 -14.47 5.32
C LYS A 175 -44.41 -15.96 5.24
N ILE A 176 -43.46 -16.79 4.81
CA ILE A 176 -43.63 -18.26 4.73
C ILE A 176 -43.97 -18.83 6.12
N GLU A 177 -43.23 -18.40 7.15
CA GLU A 177 -43.45 -18.86 8.51
C GLU A 177 -44.83 -18.46 9.03
N ASN A 178 -45.24 -17.21 8.81
CA ASN A 178 -46.55 -16.70 9.22
C ASN A 178 -47.70 -17.42 8.51
N GLU A 179 -47.58 -17.70 7.21
CA GLU A 179 -48.60 -18.46 6.48
C GLU A 179 -48.76 -19.88 7.02
N LYS A 180 -47.64 -20.58 7.29
CA LYS A 180 -47.69 -21.92 7.91
C LYS A 180 -48.30 -21.90 9.31
N LYS A 181 -47.95 -20.91 10.15
CA LYS A 181 -48.54 -20.73 11.48
C LYS A 181 -50.04 -20.50 11.40
N ASN A 182 -50.48 -19.60 10.52
CA ASN A 182 -51.91 -19.30 10.31
C ASN A 182 -52.68 -20.53 9.81
N LEU A 183 -52.10 -21.31 8.89
CA LEU A 183 -52.74 -22.53 8.40
C LEU A 183 -52.88 -23.59 9.50
N ARG A 184 -51.83 -23.83 10.30
CA ARG A 184 -51.91 -24.74 11.45
C ARG A 184 -52.97 -24.30 12.46
N ALA A 185 -53.00 -23.02 12.80
CA ALA A 185 -54.01 -22.47 13.72
C ALA A 185 -55.44 -22.65 13.19
N ASN A 186 -55.66 -22.44 11.89
CA ASN A 186 -56.96 -22.64 11.26
C ASN A 186 -57.39 -24.13 11.28
N ILE A 187 -56.48 -25.05 10.94
CA ILE A 187 -56.75 -26.49 11.00
C ILE A 187 -57.03 -26.91 12.45
N ALA A 188 -56.21 -26.47 13.41
CA ALA A 188 -56.38 -26.75 14.84
C ALA A 188 -57.74 -26.26 15.38
N LYS A 189 -58.13 -25.02 15.04
CA LYS A 189 -59.42 -24.44 15.41
C LYS A 189 -60.58 -25.25 14.81
N ASN A 190 -60.44 -25.71 13.58
CA ASN A 190 -61.45 -26.54 12.91
C ASN A 190 -61.57 -27.93 13.56
N LEU A 191 -60.45 -28.59 13.84
CA LEU A 191 -60.41 -29.86 14.58
C LEU A 191 -61.08 -29.73 15.96
N ALA A 192 -60.69 -28.72 16.75
CA ALA A 192 -61.25 -28.47 18.08
C ALA A 192 -62.76 -28.18 18.06
N ARG A 193 -63.24 -27.48 17.02
CA ARG A 193 -64.68 -27.25 16.81
C ARG A 193 -65.40 -28.55 16.46
N LYS A 194 -64.90 -29.31 15.48
CA LYS A 194 -65.53 -30.56 15.04
C LYS A 194 -65.54 -31.63 16.14
N PHE A 195 -64.51 -31.72 16.97
CA PHE A 195 -64.52 -32.63 18.12
C PHE A 195 -65.58 -32.25 19.15
N ARG A 196 -65.73 -30.95 19.47
CA ARG A 196 -66.82 -30.48 20.34
C ARG A 196 -68.20 -30.78 19.78
N GLU A 197 -68.43 -30.52 18.49
CA GLU A 197 -69.71 -30.80 17.80
C GLU A 197 -70.08 -32.29 17.83
N ASN A 198 -69.08 -33.19 17.86
CA ASN A 198 -69.28 -34.64 17.89
C ASN A 198 -69.17 -35.25 19.30
N ASN A 199 -69.12 -34.43 20.37
CA ASN A 199 -68.92 -34.86 21.76
C ASN A 199 -67.68 -35.75 21.95
N ILE A 200 -66.61 -35.46 21.21
CA ILE A 200 -65.33 -36.17 21.28
C ILE A 200 -64.45 -35.47 22.29
N ASP A 201 -64.17 -36.17 23.39
CA ASP A 201 -63.17 -35.76 24.38
C ASP A 201 -61.75 -36.01 23.84
N ALA A 202 -61.18 -34.99 23.21
CA ALA A 202 -59.81 -34.97 22.68
C ALA A 202 -59.22 -33.56 22.77
N LYS A 203 -57.95 -33.46 23.16
CA LYS A 203 -57.26 -32.17 23.27
C LYS A 203 -56.52 -31.84 21.97
N VAL A 204 -56.80 -30.66 21.43
CA VAL A 204 -56.13 -30.12 20.25
C VAL A 204 -55.23 -28.97 20.66
N ASP A 205 -53.97 -29.04 20.27
CA ASP A 205 -53.03 -27.93 20.43
C ASP A 205 -53.35 -26.83 19.41
N PRO A 206 -53.60 -25.58 19.85
CA PRO A 206 -54.04 -24.49 18.97
C PRO A 206 -52.95 -23.97 18.03
N LYS A 207 -51.66 -24.22 18.30
CA LYS A 207 -50.52 -23.76 17.51
C LYS A 207 -50.10 -24.78 16.46
N THR A 208 -50.07 -26.06 16.85
CA THR A 208 -49.56 -27.14 16.00
C THR A 208 -50.67 -27.91 15.30
N GLY A 209 -51.88 -27.90 15.86
CA GLY A 209 -52.98 -28.77 15.43
C GLY A 209 -52.82 -30.23 15.87
N ASN A 210 -51.83 -30.52 16.74
CA ASN A 210 -51.65 -31.85 17.30
C ASN A 210 -52.87 -32.24 18.13
N VAL A 211 -53.38 -33.45 17.90
CA VAL A 211 -54.43 -34.04 18.73
C VAL A 211 -53.77 -35.05 19.63
N THR A 212 -53.63 -34.69 20.89
CA THR A 212 -53.22 -35.65 21.91
C THR A 212 -54.47 -36.40 22.34
N LEU A 213 -54.41 -37.72 22.18
CA LEU A 213 -55.40 -38.59 22.76
C LEU A 213 -55.10 -38.67 24.26
N LEU A 214 -55.64 -37.72 25.03
CA LEU A 214 -55.63 -37.80 26.48
C LEU A 214 -56.53 -38.97 26.86
N MET A 215 -55.91 -40.06 27.28
CA MET A 215 -56.61 -41.26 27.69
C MET A 215 -56.27 -41.51 29.14
N ASP A 216 -57.29 -41.68 29.97
CA ASP A 216 -57.08 -42.03 31.36
C ASP A 216 -56.24 -43.32 31.47
N LYS A 217 -55.33 -43.29 32.44
CA LYS A 217 -54.21 -44.21 32.64
C LYS A 217 -54.59 -45.66 32.28
N ASN A 218 -53.87 -46.23 31.30
CA ASN A 218 -53.95 -47.63 30.83
C ASN A 218 -55.07 -48.02 29.86
N LEU A 219 -55.85 -47.07 29.34
CA LEU A 219 -56.97 -47.42 28.46
C LEU A 219 -56.60 -47.69 27.00
N LEU A 220 -55.40 -47.37 26.51
CA LEU A 220 -55.03 -47.57 25.10
C LEU A 220 -54.58 -48.99 24.77
N PHE A 221 -53.64 -49.49 25.56
CA PHE A 221 -52.96 -50.75 25.34
C PHE A 221 -52.95 -51.53 26.64
N GLU A 222 -53.04 -52.85 26.54
CA GLU A 222 -52.85 -53.72 27.70
C GLU A 222 -51.45 -53.54 28.30
N THR A 223 -51.30 -53.85 29.59
CA THR A 223 -50.03 -53.74 30.32
C THR A 223 -48.91 -54.45 29.57
N ASN A 224 -47.77 -53.77 29.35
CA ASN A 224 -46.62 -54.26 28.58
C ASN A 224 -46.95 -54.76 27.15
N SER A 225 -48.06 -54.29 26.58
CA SER A 225 -48.55 -54.73 25.28
C SER A 225 -48.61 -53.58 24.28
N ALA A 226 -48.63 -53.97 23.00
CA ALA A 226 -49.03 -53.13 21.87
C ALA A 226 -50.46 -53.47 21.39
N ARG A 227 -51.16 -54.39 22.05
CA ARG A 227 -52.53 -54.75 21.73
C ARG A 227 -53.50 -53.65 22.14
N LEU A 228 -54.25 -53.13 21.17
CA LEU A 228 -55.28 -52.12 21.42
C LEU A 228 -56.43 -52.68 22.25
N SER A 229 -56.79 -51.95 23.30
CA SER A 229 -57.97 -52.23 24.11
C SER A 229 -59.27 -52.01 23.32
N LYS A 230 -60.41 -52.43 23.88
CA LYS A 230 -61.73 -52.13 23.31
C LYS A 230 -62.01 -50.61 23.32
N PHE A 231 -61.75 -49.95 24.44
CA PHE A 231 -61.91 -48.51 24.60
C PHE A 231 -61.11 -47.70 23.56
N ALA A 232 -59.86 -48.10 23.32
CA ALA A 232 -58.99 -47.47 22.33
C ALA A 232 -59.58 -47.53 20.91
N LYS A 233 -60.13 -48.70 20.55
CA LYS A 233 -60.78 -48.91 19.26
C LYS A 233 -62.02 -48.02 19.12
N ASP A 234 -62.85 -47.96 20.16
CA ASP A 234 -64.07 -47.14 20.17
C ASP A 234 -63.75 -45.64 20.03
N LYS A 235 -62.73 -45.14 20.73
CA LYS A 235 -62.27 -43.75 20.60
C LYS A 235 -61.66 -43.44 19.23
N LEU A 236 -60.81 -44.33 18.70
CA LEU A 236 -60.26 -44.18 17.35
C LEU A 236 -61.38 -44.18 16.30
N ALA A 237 -62.44 -44.96 16.49
CA ALA A 237 -63.58 -44.98 15.60
C ALA A 237 -64.36 -43.67 15.57
N GLN A 238 -64.33 -42.89 16.66
CA GLN A 238 -64.93 -41.55 16.72
C GLN A 238 -64.01 -40.47 16.13
N ILE A 239 -62.71 -40.53 16.43
CA ILE A 239 -61.76 -39.45 16.13
C ILE A 239 -61.33 -39.44 14.67
N ILE A 240 -61.02 -40.61 14.12
CA ILE A 240 -60.39 -40.75 12.81
C ILE A 240 -61.26 -40.24 11.65
N PRO A 241 -62.59 -40.49 11.62
CA PRO A 241 -63.45 -39.90 10.60
C PRO A 241 -63.41 -38.38 10.60
N VAL A 242 -63.46 -37.75 11.78
CA VAL A 242 -63.43 -36.30 11.93
C VAL A 242 -62.06 -35.72 11.54
N TYR A 243 -60.98 -36.36 11.96
CA TYR A 243 -59.62 -35.92 11.64
C TYR A 243 -59.37 -35.98 10.13
N SER A 244 -59.72 -37.12 9.50
CA SER A 244 -59.56 -37.32 8.06
C SER A 244 -60.39 -36.33 7.23
N ASP A 245 -61.61 -36.03 7.67
CA ASP A 245 -62.46 -35.02 7.04
C ASP A 245 -61.83 -33.63 7.07
N VAL A 246 -61.36 -33.19 8.24
CA VAL A 246 -60.76 -31.84 8.40
C VAL A 246 -59.48 -31.68 7.59
N LEU A 247 -58.65 -32.71 7.48
CA LEU A 247 -57.39 -32.63 6.73
C LEU A 247 -57.55 -32.77 5.21
N PHE A 248 -58.53 -33.54 4.74
CA PHE A 248 -58.54 -34.01 3.35
C PHE A 248 -59.81 -33.71 2.56
N SER A 249 -60.85 -33.14 3.17
CA SER A 249 -62.05 -32.72 2.43
C SER A 249 -61.86 -31.41 1.67
N ASP A 250 -61.05 -30.50 2.19
CA ASP A 250 -60.68 -29.26 1.51
C ASP A 250 -59.45 -29.50 0.61
N GLY A 251 -59.57 -29.21 -0.69
CA GLY A 251 -58.51 -29.43 -1.68
C GLY A 251 -57.24 -28.62 -1.41
N GLU A 252 -57.38 -27.37 -0.94
CA GLU A 252 -56.23 -26.50 -0.64
C GLU A 252 -55.48 -26.96 0.62
N ILE A 253 -56.21 -27.39 1.65
CA ILE A 253 -55.60 -27.96 2.85
C ILE A 253 -54.92 -29.28 2.51
N LYS A 254 -55.64 -30.17 1.81
CA LYS A 254 -55.16 -31.51 1.40
C LYS A 254 -53.84 -31.43 0.64
N GLU A 255 -53.71 -30.52 -0.31
CA GLU A 255 -52.48 -30.36 -1.08
C GLU A 255 -51.29 -29.92 -0.21
N LYS A 256 -51.56 -29.16 0.86
CA LYS A 256 -50.56 -28.65 1.80
C LYS A 256 -50.20 -29.64 2.91
N ILE A 257 -50.94 -30.73 3.10
CA ILE A 257 -50.57 -31.80 4.05
C ILE A 257 -49.44 -32.66 3.47
N GLN A 258 -48.30 -32.70 4.15
CA GLN A 258 -47.16 -33.58 3.84
C GLN A 258 -47.37 -34.98 4.41
N SER A 259 -47.77 -35.07 5.68
CA SER A 259 -48.03 -36.35 6.33
C SER A 259 -49.05 -36.23 7.45
N PHE A 260 -49.76 -37.33 7.68
CA PHE A 260 -50.47 -37.61 8.93
C PHE A 260 -49.59 -38.55 9.76
N ASN A 261 -49.33 -38.25 11.02
CA ASN A 261 -48.41 -39.04 11.84
C ASN A 261 -49.15 -39.66 13.02
N VAL A 262 -48.94 -40.96 13.20
CA VAL A 262 -49.32 -41.70 14.40
C VAL A 262 -48.05 -41.85 15.23
N GLU A 263 -47.99 -41.12 16.34
CA GLU A 263 -46.79 -40.95 17.15
C GLU A 263 -46.95 -41.69 18.48
N GLY A 264 -46.14 -42.72 18.70
CA GLY A 264 -46.09 -43.47 19.95
C GLY A 264 -45.00 -42.93 20.86
N HIS A 265 -45.35 -42.71 22.13
CA HIS A 265 -44.42 -42.30 23.18
C HIS A 265 -44.45 -43.31 24.32
N ALA A 266 -43.28 -43.54 24.91
CA ALA A 266 -43.11 -44.33 26.12
C ALA A 266 -42.73 -43.42 27.29
N SER A 267 -43.04 -43.85 28.49
CA SER A 267 -42.59 -43.18 29.70
C SER A 267 -41.10 -43.48 29.96
N PRO A 268 -40.37 -42.57 30.64
CA PRO A 268 -38.98 -42.79 31.01
C PRO A 268 -38.88 -43.73 32.22
N ASN A 269 -39.33 -44.96 32.00
CA ASN A 269 -39.31 -46.06 32.95
C ASN A 269 -38.85 -47.33 32.24
N TYR A 270 -38.00 -48.12 32.89
CA TYR A 270 -37.55 -49.41 32.40
C TYR A 270 -37.38 -50.39 33.56
N LEU A 271 -37.93 -51.59 33.40
CA LEU A 271 -38.03 -52.60 34.47
C LEU A 271 -38.75 -52.01 35.70
N ASN A 272 -38.01 -51.75 36.78
CA ASN A 272 -38.55 -51.29 38.07
C ASN A 272 -38.09 -49.88 38.45
N GLY A 273 -37.52 -49.09 37.52
CA GLY A 273 -36.95 -47.78 37.85
C GLY A 273 -37.03 -46.75 36.74
N ALA A 274 -37.04 -45.49 37.16
CA ALA A 274 -36.93 -44.34 36.29
C ALA A 274 -35.61 -44.39 35.52
N VAL A 275 -35.65 -43.98 34.25
CA VAL A 275 -34.44 -43.86 33.41
C VAL A 275 -34.29 -42.42 32.94
N ASP A 276 -33.04 -41.95 32.86
CA ASP A 276 -32.74 -40.65 32.30
C ASP A 276 -32.98 -40.68 30.77
N PRO A 277 -33.92 -39.88 30.24
CA PRO A 277 -34.22 -39.83 28.81
C PRO A 277 -33.04 -39.48 27.90
N PHE A 278 -32.05 -38.76 28.44
CA PHE A 278 -30.93 -38.21 27.68
C PHE A 278 -29.62 -38.97 27.89
N ASN A 279 -29.55 -39.80 28.94
CA ASN A 279 -28.34 -40.54 29.30
C ASN A 279 -28.61 -42.00 29.74
N SER A 280 -29.68 -42.62 29.24
CA SER A 280 -30.04 -44.01 29.55
C SER A 280 -29.16 -45.05 28.86
N GLU A 281 -29.02 -46.21 29.49
CA GLU A 281 -28.48 -47.42 28.88
C GLU A 281 -29.18 -47.81 27.56
N PRO A 282 -28.45 -48.30 26.54
CA PRO A 282 -29.03 -48.67 25.25
C PRO A 282 -30.20 -49.66 25.32
N ASN A 283 -30.18 -50.56 26.31
CA ASN A 283 -31.24 -51.56 26.51
C ASN A 283 -32.58 -50.90 26.87
N ALA A 284 -32.57 -49.91 27.76
CA ALA A 284 -33.76 -49.18 28.16
C ALA A 284 -34.34 -48.36 26.98
N TYR A 285 -33.46 -47.68 26.25
CA TYR A 285 -33.80 -46.93 25.05
C TYR A 285 -34.45 -47.83 23.98
N ASN A 286 -33.78 -48.92 23.59
CA ASN A 286 -34.24 -49.83 22.55
C ASN A 286 -35.57 -50.50 22.90
N TYR A 287 -35.76 -50.92 24.15
CA TYR A 287 -37.01 -51.50 24.61
C TYR A 287 -38.18 -50.53 24.43
N ASN A 288 -38.03 -49.30 24.91
CA ASN A 288 -39.09 -48.29 24.87
C ASN A 288 -39.34 -47.76 23.44
N LEU A 289 -38.29 -47.64 22.63
CA LEU A 289 -38.41 -47.31 21.20
C LEU A 289 -39.20 -48.39 20.45
N ASN A 290 -38.87 -49.67 20.67
CA ASN A 290 -39.60 -50.77 20.04
C ASN A 290 -41.06 -50.82 20.51
N LEU A 291 -41.31 -50.68 21.82
CA LEU A 291 -42.66 -50.68 22.37
C LEU A 291 -43.53 -49.55 21.80
N SER A 292 -43.01 -48.33 21.81
CA SER A 292 -43.71 -47.16 21.27
C SER A 292 -43.96 -47.28 19.76
N SER A 293 -43.00 -47.80 18.99
CA SER A 293 -43.15 -48.07 17.55
C SER A 293 -44.24 -49.10 17.27
N ARG A 294 -44.27 -50.22 18.03
CA ARG A 294 -45.30 -51.26 17.90
C ARG A 294 -46.69 -50.74 18.26
N ARG A 295 -46.79 -49.84 19.23
CA ARG A 295 -48.04 -49.17 19.61
C ARG A 295 -48.57 -48.25 18.51
N ALA A 296 -47.70 -47.39 17.95
CA ALA A 296 -48.05 -46.55 16.80
C ALA A 296 -48.50 -47.39 15.60
N LEU A 297 -47.80 -48.49 15.32
CA LEU A 297 -48.14 -49.41 14.25
C LEU A 297 -49.50 -50.09 14.50
N SER A 298 -49.79 -50.49 15.73
CA SER A 298 -51.05 -51.13 16.08
C SER A 298 -52.25 -50.21 15.86
N ILE A 299 -52.09 -48.90 16.14
CA ILE A 299 -53.09 -47.88 15.83
C ILE A 299 -53.24 -47.70 14.32
N THR A 300 -52.13 -47.59 13.60
CA THR A 300 -52.14 -47.50 12.14
C THR A 300 -52.85 -48.70 11.51
N ASN A 301 -52.59 -49.91 11.98
CA ASN A 301 -53.24 -51.13 11.52
C ASN A 301 -54.75 -51.13 11.82
N TYR A 302 -55.18 -50.62 12.98
CA TYR A 302 -56.59 -50.49 13.29
C TYR A 302 -57.28 -49.46 12.39
N ILE A 303 -56.67 -48.28 12.21
CA ILE A 303 -57.17 -47.22 11.34
C ILE A 303 -57.40 -47.77 9.92
N TYR A 304 -56.39 -48.43 9.35
CA TYR A 304 -56.46 -48.88 7.96
C TYR A 304 -57.04 -50.27 7.76
N GLY A 305 -57.30 -51.03 8.83
CA GLY A 305 -57.96 -52.33 8.77
C GLY A 305 -59.39 -52.26 8.25
N GLU A 306 -59.98 -53.41 7.95
CA GLU A 306 -61.26 -53.48 7.23
C GLU A 306 -62.45 -52.92 8.00
N ARG A 307 -62.38 -52.97 9.34
CA ARG A 307 -63.48 -52.67 10.27
C ARG A 307 -63.80 -51.18 10.35
N LEU A 308 -62.80 -50.30 10.33
CA LEU A 308 -63.02 -48.86 10.45
C LEU A 308 -63.29 -48.26 9.06
N LYS A 309 -64.48 -47.69 8.86
CA LYS A 309 -64.85 -46.97 7.64
C LYS A 309 -64.85 -45.47 7.92
N PHE A 310 -64.20 -44.69 7.07
CA PHE A 310 -64.07 -43.24 7.24
C PHE A 310 -63.70 -42.56 5.91
N PRO A 311 -64.00 -41.26 5.73
CA PRO A 311 -63.73 -40.53 4.48
C PRO A 311 -62.23 -40.42 4.22
N HIS A 312 -61.83 -40.30 2.94
CA HIS A 312 -60.44 -40.11 2.48
C HIS A 312 -59.42 -41.16 2.94
N LYS A 313 -59.87 -42.31 3.43
CA LYS A 313 -59.03 -43.39 3.98
C LYS A 313 -57.84 -43.77 3.11
N LEU A 314 -58.03 -43.91 1.79
CA LEU A 314 -56.96 -44.28 0.86
C LEU A 314 -55.91 -43.18 0.73
N HIS A 315 -56.34 -41.92 0.70
CA HIS A 315 -55.42 -40.79 0.61
C HIS A 315 -54.65 -40.61 1.92
N MET A 316 -55.34 -40.62 3.06
CA MET A 316 -54.71 -40.54 4.39
C MET A 316 -53.67 -41.65 4.57
N ARG A 317 -53.96 -42.88 4.11
CA ARG A 317 -53.02 -44.00 4.14
C ARG A 317 -51.71 -43.70 3.41
N ASN A 318 -51.78 -43.10 2.22
CA ASN A 318 -50.60 -42.82 1.40
C ASN A 318 -49.67 -41.77 2.03
N VAL A 319 -50.19 -40.92 2.91
CA VAL A 319 -49.42 -39.88 3.61
C VAL A 319 -49.20 -40.21 5.09
N THR A 320 -49.61 -41.38 5.56
CA THR A 320 -49.48 -41.75 6.97
C THR A 320 -48.08 -42.25 7.31
N LYS A 321 -47.53 -41.77 8.42
CA LYS A 321 -46.31 -42.28 9.04
C LYS A 321 -46.63 -42.82 10.43
N SER A 322 -46.06 -43.98 10.75
CA SER A 322 -46.09 -44.56 12.10
C SER A 322 -44.72 -44.37 12.73
N ILE A 323 -44.65 -43.64 13.84
CA ILE A 323 -43.39 -43.20 14.45
C ILE A 323 -43.39 -43.60 15.92
N GLY A 324 -42.34 -44.26 16.40
CA GLY A 324 -42.08 -44.45 17.82
C GLY A 324 -40.95 -43.54 18.27
N TYR A 325 -41.15 -42.82 19.37
CA TYR A 325 -40.14 -41.93 19.95
C TYR A 325 -39.44 -42.52 21.18
N GLY A 326 -39.86 -43.70 21.66
CA GLY A 326 -39.43 -44.17 22.97
C GLY A 326 -39.77 -43.14 24.05
N PHE A 327 -38.87 -42.92 25.00
CA PHE A 327 -39.04 -41.95 26.07
C PHE A 327 -38.30 -40.62 25.83
N THR A 328 -37.80 -40.35 24.62
CA THR A 328 -36.96 -39.16 24.35
C THR A 328 -37.74 -37.84 24.30
N ARG A 329 -39.07 -37.89 24.44
CA ARG A 329 -39.95 -36.72 24.56
C ARG A 329 -40.81 -36.82 25.82
N PRO A 330 -40.18 -36.82 27.01
CA PRO A 330 -40.88 -36.97 28.27
C PRO A 330 -41.64 -35.68 28.63
N VAL A 331 -42.66 -35.79 29.48
CA VAL A 331 -43.41 -34.65 29.99
C VAL A 331 -42.98 -34.36 31.42
N PRO A 332 -42.34 -33.21 31.74
CA PRO A 332 -41.83 -32.92 33.08
C PRO A 332 -42.96 -32.68 34.10
N LEU A 333 -42.77 -33.08 35.37
CA LEU A 333 -43.72 -32.88 36.48
C LEU A 333 -43.67 -31.45 37.05
N SER A 334 -42.54 -30.77 36.94
CA SER A 334 -42.40 -29.37 37.37
C SER A 334 -41.81 -28.53 36.24
N VAL A 335 -42.41 -27.37 36.01
CA VAL A 335 -41.98 -26.43 34.97
C VAL A 335 -40.80 -25.59 35.49
N LYS A 336 -39.67 -26.22 35.85
CA LYS A 336 -38.38 -25.50 35.85
C LYS A 336 -37.82 -25.57 34.44
N ARG A 337 -38.32 -24.68 33.57
CA ARG A 337 -37.86 -24.51 32.19
C ARG A 337 -36.44 -23.94 32.19
N GLU A 338 -35.45 -24.81 32.23
CA GLU A 338 -34.09 -24.44 31.82
C GLU A 338 -33.98 -24.52 30.30
N LYS A 339 -33.56 -23.39 29.70
CA LYS A 339 -33.48 -23.15 28.25
C LYS A 339 -32.69 -24.21 27.47
N TYR A 340 -31.80 -24.95 28.14
CA TYR A 340 -30.95 -25.97 27.54
C TYR A 340 -31.71 -27.28 27.24
N VAL A 341 -32.82 -27.54 27.94
CA VAL A 341 -33.63 -28.76 27.79
C VAL A 341 -34.61 -28.63 26.61
N ASP A 342 -35.06 -27.40 26.30
CA ASP A 342 -35.97 -27.13 25.18
C ASP A 342 -35.34 -27.52 23.83
N ASP A 343 -34.05 -27.24 23.61
CA ASP A 343 -33.32 -27.58 22.37
C ASP A 343 -33.09 -29.10 22.18
N LEU A 344 -33.10 -29.88 23.27
CA LEU A 344 -32.92 -31.34 23.25
C LEU A 344 -34.25 -32.12 23.14
N ILE A 345 -35.34 -31.59 23.73
CA ILE A 345 -36.69 -32.16 23.62
C ILE A 345 -37.31 -31.80 22.25
N GLU A 346 -37.02 -30.59 21.76
CA GLU A 346 -37.54 -30.03 20.50
C GLU A 346 -36.39 -29.43 19.68
N PRO A 347 -35.65 -30.24 18.89
CA PRO A 347 -34.55 -29.71 18.10
C PRO A 347 -35.04 -28.63 17.15
N GLN A 348 -34.59 -27.39 17.40
CA GLN A 348 -34.86 -26.18 16.62
C GLN A 348 -34.18 -26.28 15.25
N GLY A 349 -34.71 -27.14 14.39
CA GLY A 349 -34.51 -27.05 12.95
C GLY A 349 -35.52 -26.06 12.36
N ILE A 350 -35.18 -25.45 11.23
CA ILE A 350 -35.97 -24.46 10.45
C ILE A 350 -37.43 -24.89 10.17
N LEU A 351 -37.84 -26.14 10.47
CA LEU A 351 -39.17 -26.69 10.20
C LEU A 351 -39.81 -27.54 11.32
N LEU A 352 -39.33 -27.49 12.56
CA LEU A 352 -39.97 -28.21 13.69
C LEU A 352 -40.52 -27.19 14.69
N ALA A 353 -41.76 -26.79 14.50
CA ALA A 353 -42.45 -25.85 15.41
C ALA A 353 -42.68 -26.47 16.78
N ASP A 354 -42.57 -25.64 17.84
CA ASP A 354 -42.99 -25.84 19.23
C ASP A 354 -43.92 -27.05 19.39
N ARG A 355 -43.39 -28.25 19.63
CA ARG A 355 -44.17 -29.48 19.81
C ARG A 355 -44.29 -29.79 21.30
N SER A 356 -44.78 -28.81 22.06
CA SER A 356 -45.21 -29.09 23.42
C SER A 356 -46.35 -30.13 23.37
N PRO A 357 -46.32 -31.19 24.20
CA PRO A 357 -47.41 -32.16 24.25
C PRO A 357 -48.69 -31.41 24.57
N ALA A 358 -49.80 -31.67 23.87
CA ALA A 358 -51.05 -30.99 24.21
C ALA A 358 -51.44 -31.30 25.67
N SER A 359 -50.98 -32.41 26.25
CA SER A 359 -51.20 -32.75 27.67
C SER A 359 -50.47 -31.87 28.71
N ALA A 360 -49.59 -30.96 28.32
CA ALA A 360 -48.69 -30.27 29.26
C ALA A 360 -49.38 -29.34 30.28
N ASP A 361 -50.59 -28.85 30.01
CA ASP A 361 -51.27 -27.86 30.87
C ASP A 361 -51.98 -28.45 32.11
N TYR A 362 -52.04 -29.77 32.27
CA TYR A 362 -52.69 -30.40 33.43
C TYR A 362 -51.84 -31.55 33.97
N ILE A 363 -51.14 -31.27 35.07
CA ILE A 363 -50.37 -32.25 35.83
C ILE A 363 -51.22 -32.61 37.06
N PRO A 364 -51.81 -33.83 37.14
CA PRO A 364 -52.53 -34.25 38.34
C PRO A 364 -51.58 -34.25 39.53
N PHE A 365 -51.98 -33.59 40.63
CA PHE A 365 -51.17 -33.44 41.85
C PHE A 365 -50.98 -34.75 42.64
N GLU A 366 -51.69 -35.82 42.27
CA GLU A 366 -51.53 -37.15 42.85
C GLU A 366 -50.93 -38.09 41.79
N ASN A 367 -49.63 -38.35 41.88
CA ASN A 367 -48.94 -39.32 41.04
C ASN A 367 -48.72 -40.64 41.81
N PRO A 368 -49.63 -41.64 41.71
CA PRO A 368 -49.41 -42.95 42.31
C PRO A 368 -48.30 -43.80 41.65
N ASP A 369 -47.58 -43.28 40.64
CA ASP A 369 -46.39 -43.94 40.10
C ASP A 369 -45.20 -42.97 40.03
N LEU A 370 -44.46 -42.85 41.15
CA LEU A 370 -43.10 -42.26 41.25
C LEU A 370 -42.02 -43.02 40.42
N LYS A 371 -42.43 -43.78 39.39
CA LYS A 371 -41.58 -44.69 38.60
C LYS A 371 -40.84 -44.00 37.45
N CYS A 372 -41.09 -42.71 37.20
CA CYS A 372 -40.49 -41.95 36.10
C CYS A 372 -39.69 -40.72 36.57
N GLY A 373 -39.32 -40.67 37.85
CA GLY A 373 -38.51 -39.59 38.42
C GLY A 373 -39.19 -38.23 38.28
N GLU A 374 -38.48 -37.28 37.65
CA GLU A 374 -38.93 -35.89 37.44
C GLU A 374 -39.98 -35.74 36.32
N PHE A 375 -40.32 -36.83 35.63
CA PHE A 375 -41.25 -36.83 34.52
C PHE A 375 -42.56 -37.54 34.85
N SER A 376 -43.65 -37.09 34.25
CA SER A 376 -44.96 -37.71 34.37
C SER A 376 -44.99 -39.01 33.56
N CYS A 377 -45.05 -40.16 34.22
CA CYS A 377 -45.21 -41.45 33.52
C CYS A 377 -46.45 -41.45 32.62
N SER A 378 -47.58 -40.99 33.15
CA SER A 378 -48.87 -41.06 32.45
C SER A 378 -48.95 -40.13 31.24
N LEU A 379 -48.35 -38.94 31.31
CA LEU A 379 -48.34 -38.01 30.18
C LEU A 379 -47.21 -38.32 29.19
N SER A 380 -46.11 -38.94 29.64
CA SER A 380 -45.02 -39.37 28.76
C SER A 380 -45.41 -40.63 27.97
N GLN A 381 -46.17 -41.54 28.55
CA GLN A 381 -46.72 -42.70 27.85
C GLN A 381 -48.03 -42.34 27.15
N ARG A 382 -47.94 -41.87 25.91
CA ARG A 382 -49.10 -41.41 25.14
C ARG A 382 -49.02 -41.80 23.67
N VAL A 383 -50.13 -41.58 22.97
CA VAL A 383 -50.17 -41.56 21.51
C VAL A 383 -50.70 -40.22 21.04
N GLU A 384 -50.04 -39.66 20.04
CA GLU A 384 -50.45 -38.41 19.41
C GLU A 384 -50.77 -38.64 17.94
N LEU A 385 -51.80 -37.95 17.47
CA LEU A 385 -52.16 -37.85 16.06
C LEU A 385 -51.80 -36.44 15.59
N SER A 386 -50.79 -36.33 14.75
CA SER A 386 -50.29 -35.04 14.25
C SER A 386 -50.36 -34.98 12.73
N PHE A 387 -50.13 -33.80 12.17
CA PHE A 387 -49.87 -33.63 10.76
C PHE A 387 -48.66 -32.73 10.51
N SER A 388 -48.06 -32.85 9.34
CA SER A 388 -46.98 -31.99 8.88
C SER A 388 -47.38 -31.32 7.59
N LEU A 389 -46.96 -30.07 7.38
CA LEU A 389 -47.25 -29.29 6.18
C LEU A 389 -46.10 -29.44 5.19
N LYS A 390 -46.41 -29.41 3.89
CA LYS A 390 -45.39 -29.38 2.84
C LYS A 390 -44.66 -28.05 2.85
N ASP A 391 -43.40 -28.09 2.45
CA ASP A 391 -42.73 -26.93 1.88
C ASP A 391 -43.24 -26.82 0.45
N ASP A 392 -44.15 -25.88 0.20
CA ASP A 392 -44.74 -25.68 -1.13
C ASP A 392 -43.94 -24.63 -1.91
N PRO A 393 -43.20 -25.02 -2.97
CA PRO A 393 -42.48 -24.09 -3.82
C PRO A 393 -43.40 -23.04 -4.45
N LYS A 394 -44.67 -23.36 -4.72
CA LYS A 394 -45.63 -22.39 -5.29
C LYS A 394 -46.04 -21.32 -4.28
N THR A 395 -46.14 -21.68 -3.00
CA THR A 395 -46.33 -20.70 -1.91
C THR A 395 -45.09 -19.82 -1.80
N ILE A 396 -43.90 -20.40 -1.91
CA ILE A 396 -42.64 -19.65 -1.95
C ILE A 396 -42.60 -18.71 -3.18
N GLU A 397 -42.95 -19.17 -4.37
CA GLU A 397 -43.02 -18.36 -5.61
C GLU A 397 -44.05 -17.21 -5.52
N LYS A 398 -45.24 -17.47 -4.96
CA LYS A 398 -46.28 -16.44 -4.74
C LYS A 398 -45.83 -15.38 -3.73
N ILE A 399 -45.20 -15.79 -2.63
CA ILE A 399 -44.65 -14.89 -1.62
C ILE A 399 -43.49 -14.08 -2.19
N LEU A 400 -42.68 -14.72 -3.04
CA LEU A 400 -41.49 -14.14 -3.62
C LEU A 400 -41.83 -12.93 -4.47
N ASN A 401 -42.95 -12.92 -5.20
CA ASN A 401 -43.42 -11.83 -6.07
C ASN A 401 -42.23 -11.03 -6.65
N LEU A 402 -41.21 -11.77 -7.10
CA LEU A 402 -39.90 -11.21 -7.37
C LEU A 402 -40.09 -10.32 -8.59
N PRO A 403 -39.77 -9.03 -8.52
CA PRO A 403 -39.68 -8.23 -9.73
C PRO A 403 -38.63 -8.92 -10.58
N LYS A 404 -39.06 -9.52 -11.70
CA LYS A 404 -38.16 -10.21 -12.64
C LYS A 404 -37.15 -9.25 -13.27
N ASP A 405 -37.36 -7.94 -13.08
CA ASP A 405 -36.74 -6.90 -13.87
C ASP A 405 -35.62 -6.11 -13.14
N ASP A 406 -35.43 -6.32 -11.83
CA ASP A 406 -34.53 -5.45 -11.02
C ASP A 406 -33.24 -6.12 -10.50
N LEU A 407 -33.08 -7.44 -10.67
CA LEU A 407 -31.89 -8.14 -10.16
C LEU A 407 -30.73 -8.24 -11.18
N TRP A 408 -30.98 -7.87 -12.44
CA TRP A 408 -30.00 -8.01 -13.54
C TRP A 408 -29.94 -6.81 -14.48
N SER A 409 -30.43 -5.64 -14.04
CA SER A 409 -30.39 -4.42 -14.84
C SER A 409 -29.12 -3.62 -14.54
N ASN A 410 -28.07 -3.94 -15.32
CA ASN A 410 -26.82 -3.22 -15.60
C ASN A 410 -25.92 -2.74 -14.44
#